data_AF-A0A7S4DVB6-F1
#
_entry.id   AF-A0A7S4DVB6-F1
#
_cell.length_a   1.000
_cell.length_b   1.000
_cell.length_c   1.000
_cell.angle_alpha   90.00
_cell.angle_beta   90.00
_cell.angle_gamma   90.00
#
_symmetry.space_group_name_H-M   'P 1'
#
loop_
_entity.id
_entity.type
_entity.pdbx_description
1 polymer ?
#
loop_
_entity_poly.entity_id
_entity_poly.type
_entity_poly.pdbx_seq_one_letter_code
_entity_poly.pdbx_strand_id
1 'polypeptide(L)'
;MIKKQNDAVVLRRQIADIQKERMRQRELAEQEAQHMLQRIKENEKRLEKEAQAKIEYGRKLHAEVMAANDAAARAKLRRKQEEQEEEDRIAQYLKDKELREAQEEARQAEIKAAKDKEVARLRALQEKANDQQSEIDELRARRYQEASDRRWRLAEKEKALKQQEMVRDLARVRNEQRLYKEKHIAEQRKQDQEQHLRLLMWQKEQQAKENAAAERKRLARVAIQDTVLEQIRKKEEGRKQAREEYLAEGRKVKAALAAEKARIEKVKQDKLNMMIKRGIPGKYRTELVKKQVLQAKIGSH
;
A
#
# COMPACT_ATOMS: atom_id res chain seq x y z
N MET A 1 -35.37 -138.84 168.14
CA MET A 1 -34.00 -138.66 167.61
C MET A 1 -34.08 -138.06 166.21
N ILE A 2 -34.25 -136.74 166.04
CA ILE A 2 -33.37 -135.64 166.48
C ILE A 2 -32.03 -135.72 165.73
N LYS A 3 -31.99 -135.24 164.48
CA LYS A 3 -30.86 -134.61 163.75
C LYS A 3 -30.97 -134.68 162.21
N LYS A 4 -31.81 -135.54 161.61
CA LYS A 4 -31.97 -135.62 160.12
C LYS A 4 -33.04 -134.71 159.49
N GLN A 5 -33.91 -134.06 160.28
CA GLN A 5 -34.93 -133.13 159.77
C GLN A 5 -34.45 -131.68 159.57
N ASN A 6 -33.29 -131.29 160.13
CA ASN A 6 -32.78 -129.92 160.00
C ASN A 6 -31.86 -129.70 158.78
N ASP A 7 -31.17 -130.73 158.26
CA ASP A 7 -30.22 -130.56 157.14
C ASP A 7 -30.92 -130.49 155.77
N ALA A 8 -32.09 -131.11 155.61
CA ALA A 8 -32.87 -131.05 154.36
C ALA A 8 -33.51 -129.66 154.12
N VAL A 9 -33.72 -128.87 155.18
CA VAL A 9 -34.26 -127.51 155.11
C VAL A 9 -33.18 -126.51 154.68
N VAL A 10 -31.92 -126.74 155.06
CA VAL A 10 -30.79 -125.86 154.72
C VAL A 10 -30.36 -126.03 153.24
N LEU A 11 -30.33 -127.26 152.71
CA LEU A 11 -29.98 -127.51 151.31
C LEU A 11 -31.04 -127.02 150.30
N ARG A 12 -32.33 -127.09 150.64
CA ARG A 12 -33.41 -126.55 149.78
C ARG A 12 -33.38 -125.01 149.70
N ARG A 13 -32.93 -124.34 150.77
CA ARG A 13 -32.79 -122.88 150.79
C ARG A 13 -31.62 -122.40 149.90
N GLN A 14 -30.49 -123.12 149.92
CA GLN A 14 -29.35 -122.82 149.05
C GLN A 14 -29.66 -122.99 147.54
N ILE A 15 -30.51 -123.95 147.16
CA ILE A 15 -30.93 -124.14 145.76
C ILE A 15 -31.84 -122.98 145.28
N ALA A 16 -32.70 -122.45 146.16
CA ALA A 16 -33.58 -121.34 145.83
C ALA A 16 -32.84 -120.01 145.64
N ASP A 17 -31.78 -119.77 146.43
CA ASP A 17 -30.99 -118.53 146.33
C ASP A 17 -30.10 -118.51 145.07
N ILE A 18 -29.53 -119.66 144.64
CA ILE A 18 -28.78 -119.77 143.38
C ILE A 18 -29.69 -119.54 142.16
N GLN A 19 -30.94 -120.00 142.19
CA GLN A 19 -31.88 -119.78 141.09
C GLN A 19 -32.32 -118.31 140.97
N LYS A 20 -32.43 -117.57 142.08
CA LYS A 20 -32.76 -116.13 142.06
C LYS A 20 -31.63 -115.28 141.48
N GLU A 21 -30.38 -115.58 141.82
CA GLU A 21 -29.24 -114.80 141.32
C GLU A 21 -29.00 -114.99 139.82
N ARG A 22 -29.25 -116.21 139.30
CA ARG A 22 -29.16 -116.53 137.87
C ARG A 22 -30.25 -115.87 137.03
N MET A 23 -31.43 -115.64 137.61
CA MET A 23 -32.52 -114.91 136.95
C MET A 23 -32.21 -113.41 136.83
N ARG A 24 -31.62 -112.77 137.86
CA ARG A 24 -31.24 -111.35 137.79
C ARG A 24 -30.17 -111.06 136.74
N GLN A 25 -29.17 -111.93 136.59
CA GLN A 25 -28.13 -111.71 135.58
C GLN A 25 -28.63 -111.89 134.14
N ARG A 26 -29.64 -112.73 133.90
CA ARG A 26 -30.29 -112.82 132.58
C ARG A 26 -31.15 -111.60 132.26
N GLU A 27 -31.86 -111.04 133.24
CA GLU A 27 -32.63 -109.81 133.05
C GLU A 27 -31.74 -108.60 132.74
N LEU A 28 -30.59 -108.46 133.39
CA LEU A 28 -29.64 -107.37 133.10
C LEU A 28 -29.05 -107.46 131.68
N ALA A 29 -28.69 -108.67 131.23
CA ALA A 29 -28.17 -108.88 129.87
C ALA A 29 -29.24 -108.63 128.78
N GLU A 30 -30.51 -108.97 129.04
CA GLU A 30 -31.62 -108.67 128.13
C GLU A 30 -31.93 -107.16 128.08
N GLN A 31 -31.80 -106.44 129.20
CA GLN A 31 -31.98 -104.99 129.23
C GLN A 31 -30.88 -104.25 128.45
N GLU A 32 -29.62 -104.68 128.55
CA GLU A 32 -28.51 -104.07 127.80
C GLU A 32 -28.59 -104.34 126.28
N ALA A 33 -28.99 -105.55 125.88
CA ALA A 33 -29.20 -105.89 124.47
C ALA A 33 -30.34 -105.08 123.84
N GLN A 34 -31.45 -104.87 124.58
CA GLN A 34 -32.57 -104.06 124.11
C GLN A 34 -32.19 -102.57 123.98
N HIS A 35 -31.37 -102.04 124.90
CA HIS A 35 -30.93 -100.64 124.84
C HIS A 35 -29.99 -100.36 123.65
N MET A 36 -29.12 -101.32 123.31
CA MET A 36 -28.21 -101.17 122.16
C MET A 36 -28.98 -101.21 120.82
N LEU A 37 -30.00 -102.08 120.72
CA LEU A 37 -30.83 -102.24 119.52
C LEU A 37 -31.72 -101.01 119.25
N GLN A 38 -32.18 -100.33 120.30
CA GLN A 38 -32.92 -99.06 120.17
C GLN A 38 -32.03 -97.95 119.60
N ARG A 39 -30.78 -97.81 120.06
CA ARG A 39 -29.85 -96.80 119.55
C ARG A 39 -29.48 -96.98 118.08
N ILE A 40 -29.30 -98.22 117.63
CA ILE A 40 -29.02 -98.50 116.20
C ILE A 40 -30.23 -98.11 115.34
N LYS A 41 -31.44 -98.49 115.75
CA LYS A 41 -32.69 -98.12 115.04
C LYS A 41 -32.95 -96.61 115.01
N GLU A 42 -32.57 -95.87 116.05
CA GLU A 42 -32.69 -94.41 116.06
C GLU A 42 -31.69 -93.74 115.11
N ASN A 43 -30.45 -94.24 115.03
CA ASN A 43 -29.44 -93.72 114.11
C ASN A 43 -29.79 -93.99 112.64
N GLU A 44 -30.27 -95.20 112.30
CA GLU A 44 -30.71 -95.52 110.94
C GLU A 44 -31.88 -94.62 110.50
N LYS A 45 -32.89 -94.43 111.36
CA LYS A 45 -34.01 -93.52 111.09
C LYS A 45 -33.58 -92.06 110.90
N ARG A 46 -32.52 -91.60 111.58
CA ARG A 46 -31.99 -90.25 111.40
C ARG A 46 -31.28 -90.09 110.05
N LEU A 47 -30.46 -91.06 109.67
CA LEU A 47 -29.74 -91.05 108.39
C LEU A 47 -30.69 -91.14 107.18
N GLU A 48 -31.74 -91.96 107.26
CA GLU A 48 -32.77 -92.02 106.21
C GLU A 48 -33.51 -90.69 106.05
N LYS A 49 -33.87 -90.04 107.17
CA LYS A 49 -34.52 -88.72 107.13
C LYS A 49 -33.63 -87.64 106.52
N GLU A 50 -32.33 -87.64 106.83
CA GLU A 50 -31.38 -86.70 106.23
C GLU A 50 -31.15 -86.96 104.74
N ALA A 51 -31.09 -88.23 104.32
CA ALA A 51 -30.99 -88.60 102.90
C ALA A 51 -32.24 -88.19 102.11
N GLN A 52 -33.43 -88.45 102.65
CA GLN A 52 -34.70 -88.03 102.04
C GLN A 52 -34.81 -86.50 101.97
N ALA A 53 -34.42 -85.78 103.02
CA ALA A 53 -34.42 -84.32 103.02
C ALA A 53 -33.47 -83.73 101.96
N LYS A 54 -32.29 -84.34 101.73
CA LYS A 54 -31.37 -83.92 100.67
C LYS A 54 -31.93 -84.17 99.27
N ILE A 55 -32.61 -85.31 99.05
CA ILE A 55 -33.24 -85.63 97.75
C ILE A 55 -34.39 -84.65 97.48
N GLU A 56 -35.25 -84.40 98.46
CA GLU A 56 -36.36 -83.46 98.34
C GLU A 56 -35.87 -82.01 98.13
N TYR A 57 -34.82 -81.59 98.83
CA TYR A 57 -34.19 -80.30 98.61
C TYR A 57 -33.57 -80.18 97.20
N GLY A 58 -32.89 -81.22 96.72
CA GLY A 58 -32.34 -81.28 95.37
C GLY A 58 -33.43 -81.24 94.28
N ARG A 59 -34.57 -81.92 94.51
CA ARG A 59 -35.74 -81.84 93.62
C ARG A 59 -36.34 -80.44 93.56
N LYS A 60 -36.51 -79.78 94.71
CA LYS A 60 -37.01 -78.39 94.79
C LYS A 60 -36.07 -77.43 94.07
N LEU A 61 -34.77 -77.51 94.33
CA LEU A 61 -33.77 -76.68 93.65
C LEU A 61 -33.75 -76.91 92.14
N HIS A 62 -33.85 -78.16 91.68
CA HIS A 62 -33.91 -78.47 90.25
C HIS A 62 -35.18 -77.92 89.59
N ALA A 63 -36.32 -78.02 90.26
CA ALA A 63 -37.58 -77.43 89.79
C ALA A 63 -37.50 -75.90 89.70
N GLU A 64 -36.88 -75.23 90.68
CA GLU A 64 -36.64 -73.78 90.68
C GLU A 64 -35.69 -73.37 89.54
N VAL A 65 -34.60 -74.11 89.30
CA VAL A 65 -33.67 -73.86 88.19
C VAL A 65 -34.34 -74.07 86.83
N MET A 66 -35.17 -75.11 86.68
CA MET A 66 -35.93 -75.35 85.46
C MET A 66 -36.96 -74.25 85.20
N ALA A 67 -37.70 -73.83 86.23
CA ALA A 67 -38.64 -72.71 86.12
C ALA A 67 -37.94 -71.39 85.76
N ALA A 68 -36.76 -71.12 86.34
CA ALA A 68 -35.94 -69.94 86.01
C ALA A 68 -35.39 -69.99 84.58
N ASN A 69 -34.92 -71.15 84.11
CA ASN A 69 -34.45 -71.36 82.74
C ASN A 69 -35.58 -71.21 81.72
N ASP A 70 -36.77 -71.76 82.00
CA ASP A 70 -37.96 -71.60 81.16
C ASP A 70 -38.42 -70.13 81.10
N ALA A 71 -38.39 -69.42 82.23
CA ALA A 71 -38.70 -68.00 82.28
C ALA A 71 -37.69 -67.17 81.47
N ALA A 72 -36.39 -67.49 81.57
CA ALA A 72 -35.33 -66.85 80.79
C ALA A 72 -35.45 -67.15 79.28
N ALA A 73 -35.78 -68.38 78.90
CA ALA A 73 -36.01 -68.77 77.51
C ALA A 73 -37.22 -68.03 76.91
N ARG A 74 -38.34 -67.93 77.67
CA ARG A 74 -39.51 -67.15 77.25
C ARG A 74 -39.22 -65.66 77.15
N ALA A 75 -38.43 -65.09 78.07
CA ALA A 75 -38.02 -63.69 78.00
C ALA A 75 -37.13 -63.41 76.78
N LYS A 76 -36.20 -64.31 76.46
CA LYS A 76 -35.34 -64.22 75.27
C LYS A 76 -36.15 -64.32 73.97
N LEU A 77 -37.15 -65.20 73.92
CA LEU A 77 -38.03 -65.33 72.76
C LEU A 77 -38.87 -64.07 72.54
N ARG A 78 -39.42 -63.47 73.60
CA ARG A 78 -40.17 -62.20 73.51
C ARG A 78 -39.31 -61.06 73.01
N ARG A 79 -38.10 -60.90 73.55
CA ARG A 79 -37.15 -59.87 73.06
C ARG A 79 -36.83 -60.06 71.58
N LYS A 80 -36.61 -61.29 71.14
CA LYS A 80 -36.35 -61.58 69.72
C LYS A 80 -37.56 -61.24 68.83
N GLN A 81 -38.78 -61.49 69.31
CA GLN A 81 -40.01 -61.12 68.59
C GLN A 81 -40.17 -59.60 68.53
N GLU A 82 -39.94 -58.90 69.63
CA GLU A 82 -39.96 -57.43 69.68
C GLU A 82 -38.89 -56.82 68.74
N GLU A 83 -37.66 -57.35 68.75
CA GLU A 83 -36.59 -56.95 67.81
C GLU A 83 -37.00 -57.18 66.36
N GLN A 84 -37.59 -58.34 66.03
CA GLN A 84 -38.07 -58.62 64.67
C GLN A 84 -39.21 -57.68 64.24
N GLU A 85 -40.15 -57.39 65.13
CA GLU A 85 -41.24 -56.45 64.86
C GLU A 85 -40.75 -55.00 64.72
N GLU A 86 -39.68 -54.62 65.42
CA GLU A 86 -39.03 -53.32 65.25
C GLU A 86 -38.23 -53.26 63.95
N GLU A 87 -37.47 -54.31 63.60
CA GLU A 87 -36.76 -54.43 62.32
C GLU A 87 -37.73 -54.36 61.13
N ASP A 88 -38.86 -55.08 61.19
CA ASP A 88 -39.89 -55.05 60.16
C ASP A 88 -40.55 -53.65 60.04
N ARG A 89 -40.80 -52.97 61.16
CA ARG A 89 -41.30 -51.59 61.17
C ARG A 89 -40.30 -50.61 60.56
N ILE A 90 -39.02 -50.74 60.87
CA ILE A 90 -37.95 -49.92 60.30
C ILE A 90 -37.84 -50.18 58.80
N ALA A 91 -37.88 -51.44 58.36
CA ALA A 91 -37.81 -51.81 56.96
C ALA A 91 -38.99 -51.27 56.15
N GLN A 92 -40.20 -51.31 56.70
CA GLN A 92 -41.39 -50.71 56.07
C GLN A 92 -41.25 -49.18 55.97
N TYR A 93 -40.82 -48.51 57.03
CA TYR A 93 -40.59 -47.07 57.01
C TYR A 93 -39.53 -46.66 55.97
N LEU A 94 -38.43 -47.40 55.87
CA LEU A 94 -37.39 -47.16 54.86
C LEU A 94 -37.93 -47.32 53.44
N LYS A 95 -38.68 -48.40 53.16
CA LYS A 95 -39.33 -48.59 51.84
C LYS A 95 -40.30 -47.45 51.51
N ASP A 96 -41.12 -47.03 52.46
CA ASP A 96 -42.08 -45.93 52.25
C ASP A 96 -41.39 -44.58 52.08
N LYS A 97 -40.21 -44.39 52.70
CA LYS A 97 -39.38 -43.21 52.54
C LYS A 97 -38.72 -43.21 51.16
N GLU A 98 -38.11 -44.31 50.75
CA GLU A 98 -37.50 -44.48 49.42
C GLU A 98 -38.53 -44.28 48.31
N LEU A 99 -39.74 -44.82 48.45
CA LEU A 99 -40.81 -44.64 47.46
C LEU A 99 -41.22 -43.16 47.34
N ARG A 100 -41.31 -42.44 48.47
CA ARG A 100 -41.62 -41.00 48.48
C ARG A 100 -40.51 -40.18 47.84
N GLU A 101 -39.25 -40.46 48.18
CA GLU A 101 -38.09 -39.78 47.60
C GLU A 101 -38.00 -40.03 46.09
N ALA A 102 -38.21 -41.28 45.64
CA ALA A 102 -38.21 -41.63 44.22
C ALA A 102 -39.35 -40.93 43.44
N GLN A 103 -40.54 -40.79 44.04
CA GLN A 103 -41.65 -40.06 43.43
C GLN A 103 -41.37 -38.56 43.31
N GLU A 104 -40.77 -37.95 44.33
CA GLU A 104 -40.38 -36.54 44.27
C GLU A 104 -39.25 -36.30 43.27
N GLU A 105 -38.26 -37.20 43.20
CA GLU A 105 -37.20 -37.12 42.20
C GLU A 105 -37.74 -37.28 40.77
N ALA A 106 -38.66 -38.22 40.54
CA ALA A 106 -39.33 -38.39 39.25
C ALA A 106 -40.12 -37.13 38.84
N ARG A 107 -40.87 -36.52 39.77
CA ARG A 107 -41.58 -35.26 39.53
C ARG A 107 -40.62 -34.11 39.20
N GLN A 108 -39.52 -33.98 39.94
CA GLN A 108 -38.51 -32.95 39.67
C GLN A 108 -37.84 -33.18 38.31
N ALA A 109 -37.55 -34.43 37.94
CA ALA A 109 -36.99 -34.79 36.65
C ALA A 109 -37.96 -34.46 35.50
N GLU A 110 -39.26 -34.73 35.65
CA GLU A 110 -40.28 -34.35 34.66
C GLU A 110 -40.40 -32.84 34.50
N ILE A 111 -40.43 -32.09 35.61
CA ILE A 111 -40.47 -30.62 35.58
C ILE A 111 -39.21 -30.06 34.90
N LYS A 112 -38.03 -30.61 35.22
CA LYS A 112 -36.76 -30.20 34.60
C LYS A 112 -36.75 -30.52 33.11
N ALA A 113 -37.17 -31.72 32.72
CA ALA A 113 -37.26 -32.12 31.32
C ALA A 113 -38.25 -31.24 30.52
N ALA A 114 -39.38 -30.85 31.11
CA ALA A 114 -40.33 -29.93 30.49
C ALA A 114 -39.72 -28.53 30.30
N LYS A 115 -39.03 -28.00 31.31
CA LYS A 115 -38.32 -26.71 31.22
C LYS A 115 -37.20 -26.75 30.18
N ASP A 116 -36.40 -27.82 30.16
CA ASP A 116 -35.29 -27.98 29.22
C ASP A 116 -35.80 -28.06 27.77
N LYS A 117 -36.94 -28.73 27.53
CA LYS A 117 -37.61 -28.76 26.21
C LYS A 117 -38.05 -27.35 25.77
N GLU A 118 -38.61 -26.56 26.68
CA GLU A 118 -39.06 -25.20 26.36
C GLU A 118 -37.87 -24.26 26.11
N VAL A 119 -36.80 -24.36 26.92
CA VAL A 119 -35.56 -23.61 26.69
C VAL A 119 -34.93 -24.00 25.35
N ALA A 120 -34.91 -25.28 25.00
CA ALA A 120 -34.41 -25.74 23.71
C ALA A 120 -35.25 -25.18 22.55
N ARG A 121 -36.58 -25.17 22.68
CA ARG A 121 -37.50 -24.58 21.69
C ARG A 121 -37.24 -23.08 21.51
N LEU A 122 -37.09 -22.33 22.61
CA LEU A 122 -36.83 -20.89 22.57
C LEU A 122 -35.47 -20.57 21.95
N ARG A 123 -34.43 -21.35 22.27
CA ARG A 123 -33.11 -21.20 21.63
C ARG A 123 -33.17 -21.48 20.12
N ALA A 124 -33.86 -22.53 19.71
CA ALA A 124 -34.02 -22.83 18.29
C ALA A 124 -34.78 -21.73 17.52
N LEU A 125 -35.75 -21.05 18.17
CA LEU A 125 -36.43 -19.90 17.57
C LEU A 125 -35.52 -18.68 17.46
N GLN A 126 -34.70 -18.42 18.47
CA GLN A 126 -33.71 -17.33 18.47
C GLN A 126 -32.62 -17.55 17.42
N GLU A 127 -32.11 -18.77 17.29
CA GLU A 127 -31.12 -19.14 16.28
C GLU A 127 -31.68 -18.88 14.87
N LYS A 128 -32.90 -19.37 14.58
CA LYS A 128 -33.57 -19.09 13.30
C LYS A 128 -33.77 -17.60 13.03
N ALA A 129 -34.12 -16.81 14.04
CA ALA A 129 -34.28 -15.37 13.88
C ALA A 129 -32.93 -14.67 13.60
N ASN A 130 -31.86 -15.11 14.26
CA ASN A 130 -30.50 -14.60 14.04
C ASN A 130 -29.98 -14.98 12.64
N ASP A 131 -30.26 -16.19 12.18
CA ASP A 131 -29.90 -16.65 10.84
C ASP A 131 -30.60 -15.79 9.78
N GLN A 132 -31.92 -15.58 9.92
CA GLN A 132 -32.70 -14.72 9.03
C GLN A 132 -32.18 -13.27 9.02
N GLN A 133 -31.84 -12.74 10.19
CA GLN A 133 -31.28 -11.39 10.29
C GLN A 133 -29.91 -11.31 9.61
N SER A 134 -29.07 -12.33 9.77
CA SER A 134 -27.77 -12.43 9.10
C SER A 134 -27.89 -12.48 7.59
N GLU A 135 -28.85 -13.25 7.05
CA GLU A 135 -29.15 -13.29 5.61
C GLU A 135 -29.62 -11.93 5.08
N ILE A 136 -30.47 -11.22 5.83
CA ILE A 136 -30.94 -9.86 5.47
C ILE A 136 -29.76 -8.89 5.43
N ASP A 137 -28.88 -8.95 6.43
CA ASP A 137 -27.72 -8.07 6.51
C ASP A 137 -26.71 -8.38 5.40
N GLU A 138 -26.51 -9.64 5.03
CA GLU A 138 -25.72 -10.02 3.87
C GLU A 138 -26.31 -9.49 2.56
N LEU A 139 -27.63 -9.64 2.35
CA LEU A 139 -28.32 -9.08 1.18
C LEU A 139 -28.19 -7.56 1.12
N ARG A 140 -28.28 -6.87 2.26
CA ARG A 140 -28.09 -5.43 2.35
C ARG A 140 -26.66 -5.03 1.99
N ALA A 141 -25.66 -5.75 2.50
CA ALA A 141 -24.26 -5.52 2.17
C ALA A 141 -23.99 -5.70 0.67
N ARG A 142 -24.51 -6.78 0.06
CA ARG A 142 -24.39 -7.02 -1.39
C ARG A 142 -25.03 -5.90 -2.21
N ARG A 143 -26.25 -5.47 -1.86
CA ARG A 143 -26.93 -4.34 -2.54
C ARG A 143 -26.15 -3.03 -2.41
N TYR A 144 -25.55 -2.77 -1.25
CA TYR A 144 -24.73 -1.59 -1.03
C TYR A 144 -23.46 -1.62 -1.88
N GLN A 145 -22.76 -2.75 -1.92
CA GLN A 145 -21.59 -2.96 -2.77
C GLN A 145 -21.94 -2.76 -4.25
N GLU A 146 -23.01 -3.41 -4.73
CA GLU A 146 -23.44 -3.23 -6.12
C GLU A 146 -23.83 -1.79 -6.46
N ALA A 147 -24.54 -1.09 -5.56
CA ALA A 147 -24.91 0.31 -5.77
C ALA A 147 -23.68 1.22 -5.79
N SER A 148 -22.69 0.96 -4.92
CA SER A 148 -21.40 1.64 -4.90
C SER A 148 -20.65 1.42 -6.22
N ASP A 149 -20.54 0.16 -6.66
CA ASP A 149 -19.92 -0.21 -7.92
C ASP A 149 -20.59 0.46 -9.12
N ARG A 150 -21.93 0.46 -9.17
CA ARG A 150 -22.69 1.14 -10.24
C ARG A 150 -22.39 2.63 -10.25
N ARG A 151 -22.39 3.29 -9.09
CA ARG A 151 -22.05 4.71 -8.96
C ARG A 151 -20.60 4.98 -9.40
N TRP A 152 -19.67 4.13 -9.01
CA TRP A 152 -18.27 4.24 -9.39
C TRP A 152 -18.07 4.10 -10.90
N ARG A 153 -18.69 3.08 -11.53
CA ARG A 153 -18.64 2.89 -13.00
C ARG A 153 -19.26 4.08 -13.75
N LEU A 154 -20.38 4.62 -13.27
CA LEU A 154 -20.99 5.81 -13.86
C LEU A 154 -20.09 7.04 -13.75
N ALA A 155 -19.52 7.29 -12.57
CA ALA A 155 -18.61 8.39 -12.35
C ALA A 155 -17.35 8.27 -13.22
N GLU A 156 -16.80 7.07 -13.37
CA GLU A 156 -15.63 6.82 -14.20
C GLU A 156 -15.93 7.02 -15.69
N LYS A 157 -17.11 6.56 -16.15
CA LYS A 157 -17.60 6.81 -17.51
C LYS A 157 -17.77 8.31 -17.77
N GLU A 158 -18.35 9.05 -16.83
CA GLU A 158 -18.55 10.50 -16.94
C GLU A 158 -17.20 11.25 -17.00
N LYS A 159 -16.23 10.88 -16.16
CA LYS A 159 -14.87 11.43 -16.20
C LYS A 159 -14.20 11.17 -17.54
N ALA A 160 -14.31 9.94 -18.06
CA ALA A 160 -13.74 9.58 -19.35
C ALA A 160 -14.36 10.39 -20.50
N LEU A 161 -15.69 10.58 -20.49
CA LEU A 161 -16.38 11.41 -21.48
C LEU A 161 -15.94 12.88 -21.41
N LYS A 162 -15.89 13.47 -20.20
CA LYS A 162 -15.41 14.84 -20.00
C LYS A 162 -13.97 15.02 -20.48
N GLN A 163 -13.10 14.04 -20.22
CA GLN A 163 -11.72 14.07 -20.70
C GLN A 163 -11.65 14.01 -22.23
N GLN A 164 -12.47 13.17 -22.87
CA GLN A 164 -12.54 13.09 -24.33
C GLN A 164 -13.04 14.39 -24.95
N GLU A 165 -14.07 15.01 -24.37
CA GLU A 165 -14.59 16.31 -24.79
C GLU A 165 -13.54 17.40 -24.67
N MET A 166 -12.85 17.49 -23.53
CA MET A 166 -11.76 18.44 -23.31
C MET A 166 -10.62 18.26 -24.33
N VAL A 167 -10.21 17.02 -24.60
CA VAL A 167 -9.17 16.73 -25.61
C VAL A 167 -9.62 17.14 -27.01
N ARG A 168 -10.89 16.87 -27.36
CA ARG A 168 -11.46 17.27 -28.65
C ARG A 168 -11.49 18.80 -28.80
N ASP A 169 -11.91 19.52 -27.76
CA ASP A 169 -11.93 20.98 -27.77
C ASP A 169 -10.52 21.57 -27.87
N LEU A 170 -9.57 21.03 -27.12
CA LEU A 170 -8.16 21.42 -27.21
C LEU A 170 -7.61 21.21 -28.62
N ALA A 171 -7.93 20.09 -29.26
CA ALA A 171 -7.53 19.80 -30.63
C ALA A 171 -8.14 20.79 -31.63
N ARG A 172 -9.43 21.14 -31.47
CA ARG A 172 -10.10 22.18 -32.28
C ARG A 172 -9.38 23.52 -32.15
N VAL A 173 -9.14 24.00 -30.93
CA VAL A 173 -8.49 25.28 -30.67
C VAL A 173 -7.05 25.29 -31.22
N ARG A 174 -6.29 24.21 -31.06
CA ARG A 174 -4.94 24.09 -31.64
C ARG A 174 -4.96 24.17 -33.16
N ASN A 175 -5.94 23.53 -33.81
CA ASN A 175 -6.09 23.59 -35.26
C ASN A 175 -6.45 24.99 -35.73
N GLU A 176 -7.39 25.66 -35.06
CA GLU A 176 -7.75 27.06 -35.33
C GLU A 176 -6.54 27.99 -35.17
N GLN A 177 -5.78 27.82 -34.08
CA GLN A 177 -4.56 28.60 -33.84
C GLN A 177 -3.50 28.34 -34.93
N ARG A 178 -3.33 27.09 -35.37
CA ARG A 178 -2.40 26.75 -36.45
C ARG A 178 -2.80 27.44 -37.76
N LEU A 179 -4.07 27.33 -38.14
CA LEU A 179 -4.60 27.96 -39.36
C LEU A 179 -4.50 29.49 -39.30
N TYR A 180 -4.77 30.09 -38.14
CA TYR A 180 -4.60 31.53 -37.95
C TYR A 180 -3.14 31.97 -38.14
N LYS A 181 -2.18 31.26 -37.53
CA LYS A 181 -0.75 31.54 -37.70
C LYS A 181 -0.32 31.37 -39.16
N GLU A 182 -0.79 30.33 -39.83
CA GLU A 182 -0.48 30.07 -41.24
C GLU A 182 -0.98 31.20 -42.15
N LYS A 183 -2.24 31.63 -41.96
CA LYS A 183 -2.79 32.78 -42.69
C LYS A 183 -1.98 34.06 -42.44
N HIS A 184 -1.66 34.34 -41.18
CA HIS A 184 -0.92 35.55 -40.81
C HIS A 184 0.51 35.55 -41.40
N ILE A 185 1.19 34.40 -41.42
CA ILE A 185 2.50 34.25 -42.06
C ILE A 185 2.37 34.43 -43.58
N ALA A 186 1.33 33.88 -44.21
CA ALA A 186 1.10 34.05 -45.64
C ALA A 186 0.83 35.50 -46.02
N GLU A 187 0.01 36.22 -45.23
CA GLU A 187 -0.25 37.65 -45.41
C GLU A 187 1.03 38.47 -45.24
N GLN A 188 1.83 38.19 -44.20
CA GLN A 188 3.11 38.86 -43.99
C GLN A 188 4.07 38.64 -45.17
N ARG A 189 4.19 37.40 -45.66
CA ARG A 189 5.02 37.09 -46.84
C ARG A 189 4.55 37.85 -48.07
N LYS A 190 3.25 37.99 -48.28
CA LYS A 190 2.70 38.77 -49.39
C LYS A 190 3.05 40.26 -49.25
N GLN A 191 2.90 40.82 -48.06
CA GLN A 191 3.28 42.21 -47.78
C GLN A 191 4.79 42.44 -48.02
N ASP A 192 5.64 41.53 -47.54
CA ASP A 192 7.09 41.60 -47.75
C ASP A 192 7.46 41.51 -49.24
N GLN A 193 6.79 40.63 -50.00
CA GLN A 193 6.96 40.55 -51.45
C GLN A 193 6.57 41.84 -52.16
N GLU A 194 5.42 42.43 -51.80
CA GLU A 194 4.98 43.70 -52.37
C GLU A 194 5.94 44.85 -52.04
N GLN A 195 6.44 44.92 -50.79
CA GLN A 195 7.45 45.89 -50.37
C GLN A 195 8.76 45.70 -51.15
N HIS A 196 9.22 44.47 -51.30
CA HIS A 196 10.43 44.15 -52.05
C HIS A 196 10.30 44.56 -53.53
N LEU A 197 9.15 44.27 -54.16
CA LEU A 197 8.89 44.70 -55.53
C LEU A 197 8.88 46.22 -55.68
N ARG A 198 8.27 46.94 -54.73
CA ARG A 198 8.32 48.42 -54.71
C ARG A 198 9.76 48.94 -54.60
N LEU A 199 10.56 48.35 -53.71
CA LEU A 199 11.97 48.71 -53.55
C LEU A 199 12.78 48.45 -54.83
N LEU A 200 12.57 47.30 -55.46
CA LEU A 200 13.25 46.94 -56.72
C LEU A 200 12.89 47.92 -57.85
N MET A 201 11.62 48.31 -57.95
CA MET A 201 11.16 49.30 -58.94
C MET A 201 11.79 50.67 -58.68
N TRP A 202 11.83 51.10 -57.43
CA TRP A 202 12.52 52.33 -57.04
C TRP A 202 14.02 52.27 -57.35
N GLN A 203 14.69 51.16 -57.05
CA GLN A 203 16.12 50.98 -57.35
C GLN A 203 16.38 51.01 -58.86
N LYS A 204 15.53 50.37 -59.68
CA LYS A 204 15.62 50.44 -61.14
C LYS A 204 15.44 51.87 -61.66
N GLU A 205 14.52 52.63 -61.09
CA GLU A 205 14.30 54.03 -61.45
C GLU A 205 15.52 54.91 -61.08
N GLN A 206 16.10 54.72 -59.89
CA GLN A 206 17.32 55.42 -59.50
C GLN A 206 18.49 55.07 -60.42
N GLN A 207 18.68 53.78 -60.72
CA GLN A 207 19.71 53.33 -61.64
C GLN A 207 19.52 53.94 -63.05
N ALA A 208 18.28 54.03 -63.53
CA ALA A 208 17.98 54.66 -64.81
C ALA A 208 18.29 56.16 -64.81
N LYS A 209 17.99 56.87 -63.72
CA LYS A 209 18.34 58.29 -63.54
C LYS A 209 19.86 58.50 -63.49
N GLU A 210 20.58 57.66 -62.77
CA GLU A 210 22.04 57.69 -62.71
C GLU A 210 22.67 57.41 -64.08
N ASN A 211 22.20 56.38 -64.78
CA ASN A 211 22.67 56.04 -66.13
C ASN A 211 22.38 57.19 -67.12
N ALA A 212 21.20 57.80 -67.07
CA ALA A 212 20.87 58.96 -67.90
C ALA A 212 21.73 60.18 -67.58
N ALA A 213 22.03 60.43 -66.31
CA ALA A 213 22.94 61.50 -65.90
C ALA A 213 24.38 61.23 -66.34
N ALA A 214 24.85 59.99 -66.25
CA ALA A 214 26.15 59.57 -66.75
C ALA A 214 26.25 59.73 -68.27
N GLU A 215 25.21 59.35 -69.00
CA GLU A 215 25.14 59.50 -70.46
C GLU A 215 25.14 60.98 -70.86
N ARG A 216 24.37 61.84 -70.18
CA ARG A 216 24.40 63.29 -70.40
C ARG A 216 25.80 63.88 -70.17
N LYS A 217 26.48 63.46 -69.09
CA LYS A 217 27.87 63.87 -68.83
C LYS A 217 28.82 63.37 -69.93
N ARG A 218 28.62 62.14 -70.43
CA ARG A 218 29.41 61.58 -71.54
C ARG A 218 29.22 62.39 -72.81
N LEU A 219 27.98 62.65 -73.22
CA LEU A 219 27.66 63.46 -74.40
C LEU A 219 28.20 64.89 -74.28
N ALA A 220 28.09 65.51 -73.09
CA ALA A 220 28.68 66.82 -72.85
C ALA A 220 30.21 66.81 -72.99
N ARG A 221 30.90 65.76 -72.50
CA ARG A 221 32.35 65.61 -72.70
C ARG A 221 32.72 65.45 -74.17
N VAL A 222 31.96 64.67 -74.93
CA VAL A 222 32.16 64.50 -76.39
C VAL A 222 31.96 65.84 -77.10
N ALA A 223 30.89 66.58 -76.80
CA ALA A 223 30.65 67.90 -77.39
C ALA A 223 31.77 68.90 -77.06
N ILE A 224 32.28 68.89 -75.82
CA ILE A 224 33.45 69.72 -75.45
C ILE A 224 34.69 69.28 -76.23
N GLN A 225 34.93 67.98 -76.38
CA GLN A 225 36.03 67.47 -77.19
C GLN A 225 35.93 67.92 -78.64
N ASP A 226 34.75 67.82 -79.26
CA ASP A 226 34.52 68.24 -80.65
C ASP A 226 34.75 69.74 -80.83
N THR A 227 34.27 70.57 -79.91
CA THR A 227 34.52 72.02 -79.95
C THR A 227 36.00 72.37 -79.80
N VAL A 228 36.74 71.67 -78.92
CA VAL A 228 38.20 71.84 -78.78
C VAL A 228 38.92 71.42 -80.06
N LEU A 229 38.54 70.30 -80.69
CA LEU A 229 39.11 69.86 -81.96
C LEU A 229 38.84 70.86 -83.09
N GLU A 230 37.63 71.44 -83.15
CA GLU A 230 37.30 72.47 -84.13
C GLU A 230 38.10 73.76 -83.89
N GLN A 231 38.28 74.17 -82.63
CA GLN A 231 39.14 75.30 -82.26
C GLN A 231 40.60 75.05 -82.67
N ILE A 232 41.12 73.84 -82.48
CA ILE A 232 42.47 73.44 -82.91
C ILE A 232 42.56 73.56 -84.44
N ARG A 233 41.60 72.99 -85.18
CA ARG A 233 41.56 73.09 -86.66
C ARG A 233 41.53 74.53 -87.15
N LYS A 234 40.66 75.38 -86.59
CA LYS A 234 40.59 76.81 -86.94
C LYS A 234 41.90 77.54 -86.64
N LYS A 235 42.55 77.25 -85.50
CA LYS A 235 43.87 77.82 -85.18
C LYS A 235 44.96 77.33 -86.13
N GLU A 236 44.94 76.06 -86.52
CA GLU A 236 45.88 75.51 -87.50
C GLU A 236 45.68 76.10 -88.90
N GLU A 237 44.43 76.23 -89.36
CA GLU A 237 44.08 76.91 -90.60
C GLU A 237 44.50 78.37 -90.59
N GLY A 238 44.22 79.10 -89.49
CA GLY A 238 44.69 80.48 -89.32
C GLY A 238 46.21 80.60 -89.33
N ARG A 239 46.94 79.65 -88.73
CA ARG A 239 48.42 79.59 -88.82
C ARG A 239 48.91 79.31 -90.24
N LYS A 240 48.23 78.41 -90.97
CA LYS A 240 48.55 78.13 -92.38
C LYS A 240 48.30 79.35 -93.26
N GLN A 241 47.15 80.00 -93.12
CA GLN A 241 46.80 81.22 -93.83
C GLN A 241 47.78 82.35 -93.53
N ALA A 242 48.08 82.63 -92.26
CA ALA A 242 49.07 83.64 -91.88
C ALA A 242 50.46 83.34 -92.48
N ARG A 243 50.84 82.05 -92.55
CA ARG A 243 52.09 81.64 -93.20
C ARG A 243 52.04 81.83 -94.72
N GLU A 244 50.92 81.50 -95.36
CA GLU A 244 50.72 81.71 -96.80
C GLU A 244 50.70 83.20 -97.15
N GLU A 245 50.03 84.04 -96.36
CA GLU A 245 50.01 85.49 -96.46
C GLU A 245 51.43 86.06 -96.32
N TYR A 246 52.18 85.66 -95.29
CA TYR A 246 53.57 86.07 -95.11
C TYR A 246 54.45 85.68 -96.31
N LEU A 247 54.31 84.46 -96.83
CA LEU A 247 55.03 84.01 -98.03
C LEU A 247 54.57 84.77 -99.29
N ALA A 248 53.29 85.09 -99.42
CA ALA A 248 52.73 85.85 -100.53
C ALA A 248 53.20 87.31 -100.50
N GLU A 249 53.24 87.94 -99.33
CA GLU A 249 53.86 89.25 -99.13
C GLU A 249 55.34 89.21 -99.50
N GLY A 250 56.08 88.20 -99.03
CA GLY A 250 57.47 87.96 -99.44
C GLY A 250 57.63 87.81 -100.97
N ARG A 251 56.69 87.13 -101.65
CA ARG A 251 56.65 87.04 -103.13
C ARG A 251 56.35 88.39 -103.78
N LYS A 252 55.39 89.16 -103.26
CA LYS A 252 55.06 90.51 -103.76
C LYS A 252 56.25 91.46 -103.63
N VAL A 253 56.95 91.44 -102.49
CA VAL A 253 58.16 92.23 -102.26
C VAL A 253 59.27 91.83 -103.25
N LYS A 254 59.51 90.52 -103.45
CA LYS A 254 60.46 90.04 -104.46
C LYS A 254 60.08 90.45 -105.89
N ALA A 255 58.79 90.38 -106.24
CA ALA A 255 58.29 90.78 -107.55
C ALA A 255 58.43 92.30 -107.77
N ALA A 256 58.12 93.12 -106.76
CA ALA A 256 58.31 94.57 -106.79
C ALA A 256 59.79 94.94 -106.97
N LEU A 257 60.69 94.30 -106.22
CA LEU A 257 62.15 94.46 -106.38
C LEU A 257 62.63 94.04 -107.77
N ALA A 258 62.10 92.95 -108.33
CA ALA A 258 62.45 92.50 -109.68
C ALA A 258 61.98 93.50 -110.74
N ALA A 259 60.77 94.04 -110.60
CA ALA A 259 60.23 95.07 -111.49
C ALA A 259 61.02 96.39 -111.40
N GLU A 260 61.43 96.79 -110.19
CA GLU A 260 62.29 97.96 -109.97
C GLU A 260 63.67 97.76 -110.62
N LYS A 261 64.30 96.60 -110.41
CA LYS A 261 65.55 96.23 -111.10
C LYS A 261 65.40 96.29 -112.62
N ALA A 262 64.31 95.74 -113.17
CA ALA A 262 64.05 95.77 -114.61
C ALA A 262 63.86 97.21 -115.13
N ARG A 263 63.19 98.10 -114.36
CA ARG A 263 63.09 99.53 -114.69
C ARG A 263 64.45 100.22 -114.67
N ILE A 264 65.27 100.00 -113.64
CA ILE A 264 66.59 100.62 -113.54
C ILE A 264 67.49 100.14 -114.69
N GLU A 265 67.44 98.86 -115.04
CA GLU A 265 68.21 98.35 -116.18
C GLU A 265 67.72 98.88 -117.52
N LYS A 266 66.40 99.07 -117.68
CA LYS A 266 65.86 99.74 -118.87
C LYS A 266 66.36 101.19 -118.98
N VAL A 267 66.36 101.95 -117.87
CA VAL A 267 66.92 103.32 -117.83
C VAL A 267 68.43 103.31 -118.13
N LYS A 268 69.17 102.32 -117.64
CA LYS A 268 70.60 102.16 -117.95
C LYS A 268 70.82 101.90 -119.45
N GLN A 269 70.05 101.00 -120.04
CA GLN A 269 70.09 100.72 -121.48
C GLN A 269 69.71 101.94 -122.31
N ASP A 270 68.67 102.67 -121.94
CA ASP A 270 68.24 103.89 -122.64
C ASP A 270 69.33 104.98 -122.57
N LYS A 271 69.97 105.19 -121.41
CA LYS A 271 71.09 106.12 -121.28
C LYS A 271 72.32 105.68 -122.09
N LEU A 272 72.64 104.39 -122.10
CA LEU A 272 73.71 103.85 -122.95
C LEU A 272 73.41 104.10 -124.43
N ASN A 273 72.18 103.85 -124.88
CA ASN A 273 71.73 104.10 -126.24
C ASN A 273 71.77 105.60 -126.59
N MET A 274 71.43 106.47 -125.64
CA MET A 274 71.53 107.92 -125.81
C MET A 274 72.99 108.38 -125.92
N MET A 275 73.91 107.78 -125.15
CA MET A 275 75.35 108.01 -125.30
C MET A 275 75.89 107.48 -126.63
N ILE A 276 75.32 106.38 -127.15
CA ILE A 276 75.56 105.84 -128.50
C ILE A 276 75.22 106.88 -129.56
N LYS A 277 73.98 107.39 -129.54
CA LYS A 277 73.49 108.38 -130.51
C LYS A 277 74.24 109.71 -130.50
N ARG A 278 74.72 110.16 -129.33
CA ARG A 278 75.51 111.41 -129.21
C ARG A 278 76.99 111.27 -129.62
N GLY A 279 77.41 110.11 -130.15
CA GLY A 279 78.75 109.94 -130.73
C GLY A 279 79.90 109.81 -129.73
N ILE A 280 79.63 109.62 -128.43
CA ILE A 280 80.67 109.55 -127.38
C ILE A 280 81.56 108.30 -127.56
N PRO A 281 82.89 108.42 -127.76
CA PRO A 281 83.77 107.26 -127.99
C PRO A 281 83.65 106.16 -126.92
N GLY A 282 83.74 104.89 -127.34
CA GLY A 282 83.45 103.71 -126.51
C GLY A 282 84.26 103.58 -125.21
N LYS A 283 85.46 104.18 -125.15
CA LYS A 283 86.34 104.20 -123.96
C LYS A 283 85.66 104.80 -122.72
N TYR A 284 84.69 105.71 -122.90
CA TYR A 284 83.97 106.37 -121.81
C TYR A 284 82.61 105.72 -121.48
N ARG A 285 82.19 104.68 -122.21
CA ARG A 285 80.93 103.95 -121.97
C ARG A 285 81.13 102.70 -121.10
N THR A 286 82.34 102.14 -121.10
CA THR A 286 82.65 100.87 -120.43
C THR A 286 82.39 100.87 -118.93
N GLU A 287 82.58 102.00 -118.25
CA GLU A 287 82.31 102.12 -116.82
C GLU A 287 80.79 102.10 -116.51
N LEU A 288 79.97 102.73 -117.35
CA LEU A 288 78.52 102.70 -117.19
C LEU A 288 77.94 101.30 -117.50
N VAL A 289 78.48 100.60 -118.51
CA VAL A 289 78.10 99.20 -118.80
C VAL A 289 78.43 98.29 -117.61
N LYS A 290 79.62 98.44 -117.04
CA LYS A 290 80.10 97.61 -115.91
C LYS A 290 79.49 97.97 -114.55
N LYS A 291 78.84 99.13 -114.41
CA LYS A 291 78.15 99.51 -113.16
C LYS A 291 76.98 98.56 -112.92
N GLN A 292 77.15 97.63 -111.98
CA GLN A 292 76.09 96.74 -111.54
C GLN A 292 75.03 97.56 -110.77
N VAL A 293 73.75 97.29 -111.03
CA VAL A 293 72.65 97.87 -110.26
C VAL A 293 72.74 97.29 -108.85
N LEU A 294 73.26 98.10 -107.93
CA LEU A 294 73.41 97.73 -106.52
C LEU A 294 72.05 97.36 -105.96
N GLN A 295 71.96 96.16 -105.40
CA GLN A 295 70.79 95.71 -104.67
C GLN A 295 70.70 96.54 -103.39
N ALA A 296 69.57 97.21 -103.17
CA ALA A 296 69.25 97.67 -101.83
C ALA A 296 69.22 96.44 -100.91
N LYS A 297 70.14 96.35 -99.96
CA LYS A 297 70.09 95.37 -98.87
C LYS A 297 68.87 95.73 -98.02
N ILE A 298 67.72 95.12 -98.31
CA ILE A 298 66.61 95.11 -97.38
C ILE A 298 66.95 94.02 -96.36
N GLY A 299 67.27 94.44 -95.14
CA GLY A 299 67.48 93.56 -94.00
C GLY A 299 66.22 92.75 -93.74
N SER A 300 66.39 91.43 -93.74
CA SER A 300 65.43 90.48 -93.19
C SER A 300 65.57 90.54 -91.67
N HIS A 301 64.60 91.15 -91.00
CA HIS A 301 64.25 90.74 -89.63
C HIS A 301 63.05 89.81 -89.72
#